data_AF-A0A5K1GBS6-F1
#
_entry.id   AF-A0A5K1GBS6-F1
#
_cell.length_a   1.000
_cell.length_b   1.000
_cell.length_c   1.000
_cell.angle_alpha   90.00
_cell.angle_beta   90.00
_cell.angle_gamma   90.00
#
_symmetry.space_group_name_H-M   'P 1'
#
loop_
_entity.id
_entity.type
_entity.pdbx_description
1 polymer ?
#
loop_
_entity_poly.entity_id
_entity_poly.type
_entity_poly.pdbx_seq_one_letter_code
_entity_poly.pdbx_strand_id
1 'polypeptide(L)'
;RTASFRIRDIHPSHYGRICPIDTSEGINVGLIGSLAIHARVGDWGSIETPFYEISERSKEEQMVYLSPSRDEYYMVAAGNSLALTRGIQEEE
;
A
#
# COMPACT_ATOMS: atom_id res chain seq x y z
N ARG A 1 23.03 -6.18 18.92
CA ARG A 1 21.59 -6.22 19.30
C ARG A 1 20.83 -6.78 18.10
N THR A 2 20.18 -7.93 18.25
CA THR A 2 19.37 -8.53 17.16
C THR A 2 18.00 -7.89 17.17
N ALA A 3 17.56 -7.34 16.03
CA ALA A 3 16.18 -6.84 15.89
C ALA A 3 15.17 -7.99 16.06
N SER A 4 14.07 -7.72 16.76
CA SER A 4 13.01 -8.70 17.03
C SER A 4 12.32 -9.15 15.75
N PHE A 5 11.83 -10.39 15.73
CA PHE A 5 11.07 -10.98 14.63
C PHE A 5 9.94 -10.06 14.14
N ARG A 6 9.17 -9.46 15.06
CA ARG A 6 8.04 -8.57 14.73
C ARG A 6 8.40 -7.35 13.88
N ILE A 7 9.66 -6.91 13.92
CA ILE A 7 10.12 -5.73 13.18
C ILE A 7 10.48 -6.10 11.73
N ARG A 8 10.71 -7.40 11.48
CA ARG A 8 11.09 -7.94 10.16
C ARG A 8 9.88 -8.43 9.35
N ASP A 9 8.74 -8.59 9.99
CA ASP A 9 7.50 -9.01 9.33
C ASP A 9 6.96 -7.91 8.41
N ILE A 10 6.27 -8.33 7.35
CA ILE A 10 5.60 -7.43 6.41
C ILE A 10 4.25 -7.03 7.00
N HIS A 11 4.10 -5.75 7.33
CA HIS A 11 2.83 -5.20 7.79
C HIS A 11 1.92 -4.86 6.61
N PRO A 12 0.58 -5.01 6.71
CA PRO A 12 -0.35 -4.65 5.63
C PRO A 12 -0.19 -3.21 5.12
N SER A 13 0.18 -2.28 6.00
CA SER A 13 0.45 -0.89 5.62
C SER A 13 1.62 -0.72 4.64
N HIS A 14 2.47 -1.73 4.45
CA HIS A 14 3.56 -1.70 3.48
C HIS A 14 3.04 -1.73 2.03
N TYR A 15 1.78 -2.15 1.81
CA TYR A 15 1.19 -2.23 0.49
C TYR A 15 1.28 -0.89 -0.25
N GLY A 16 1.84 -0.90 -1.47
CA GLY A 16 2.08 0.29 -2.29
C GLY A 16 3.21 1.21 -1.81
N ARG A 17 3.83 0.95 -0.65
CA ARG A 17 4.81 1.84 0.00
C ARG A 17 6.22 1.25 0.05
N ILE A 18 6.35 0.01 0.53
CA ILE A 18 7.62 -0.71 0.67
C ILE A 18 7.51 -2.01 -0.14
N CYS A 19 8.54 -2.33 -0.92
CA CYS A 19 8.57 -3.58 -1.68
C CYS A 19 8.75 -4.77 -0.72
N PRO A 20 7.81 -5.72 -0.65
CA PRO A 20 7.94 -6.88 0.24
C PRO A 20 8.93 -7.94 -0.26
N ILE A 21 9.32 -7.87 -1.54
CA ILE A 21 10.19 -8.85 -2.20
C ILE A 21 11.65 -8.38 -2.16
N ASP A 22 11.89 -7.10 -2.39
CA ASP A 22 13.23 -6.52 -2.45
C ASP A 22 13.72 -6.17 -1.04
N THR A 23 14.28 -7.19 -0.38
CA THR A 23 14.93 -7.11 0.94
C THR A 23 16.32 -7.73 0.86
N SER A 24 17.24 -7.23 1.68
CA SER A 24 18.54 -7.89 1.86
C SER A 24 18.40 -9.32 2.40
N GLU A 25 19.37 -10.18 2.10
CA GLU A 25 19.42 -11.56 2.61
C GLU A 25 20.16 -11.67 3.96
N GLY A 26 20.08 -12.85 4.59
CA GLY A 26 20.84 -13.18 5.79
C GLY A 26 20.38 -12.41 7.04
N ILE A 27 21.32 -11.90 7.83
CA ILE A 27 21.03 -11.25 9.13
C ILE A 27 20.21 -9.96 9.00
N ASN A 28 20.16 -9.37 7.80
CA ASN A 28 19.49 -8.10 7.52
C ASN A 28 18.10 -8.28 6.87
N VAL A 29 17.63 -9.51 6.67
CA VAL A 29 16.32 -9.78 6.09
C VAL A 29 15.18 -9.07 6.85
N GLY A 30 14.34 -8.33 6.12
CA GLY A 30 13.25 -7.52 6.67
C GLY A 30 13.69 -6.24 7.40
N LEU A 31 14.98 -5.92 7.44
CA LEU A 31 15.47 -4.65 8.01
C LEU A 31 15.85 -3.62 6.95
N ILE A 32 16.30 -4.07 5.80
CA ILE A 32 16.66 -3.23 4.67
C ILE A 32 15.77 -3.66 3.51
N GLY A 33 15.00 -2.71 3.00
CA GLY A 33 14.16 -2.91 1.82
C GLY A 33 14.08 -1.65 0.98
N SER A 34 13.44 -1.79 -0.18
CA SER A 34 13.29 -0.73 -1.16
C SER A 34 11.90 -0.09 -1.13
N LEU A 35 11.80 1.16 -1.59
CA LEU A 35 10.51 1.82 -1.83
C LEU A 35 9.77 1.14 -2.98
N ALA A 36 8.44 1.14 -2.91
CA ALA A 36 7.62 0.74 -4.04
C ALA A 36 7.68 1.77 -5.17
N ILE A 37 7.38 1.34 -6.40
CA ILE A 37 7.59 2.12 -7.64
C ILE A 37 6.92 3.50 -7.61
N HIS A 38 5.71 3.59 -7.07
CA HIS A 38 4.93 4.83 -7.02
C HIS A 38 4.92 5.48 -5.63
N ALA A 39 5.67 4.93 -4.67
CA ALA A 39 5.74 5.49 -3.33
C ALA A 39 6.49 6.82 -3.34
N ARG A 40 6.06 7.76 -2.51
CA ARG A 40 6.75 9.04 -2.31
C ARG A 40 6.85 9.36 -0.82
N VAL A 41 7.80 10.21 -0.46
CA VAL A 41 7.90 10.76 0.90
C VAL A 41 7.11 12.06 0.94
N GLY A 42 6.06 12.11 1.77
CA GLY A 42 5.27 13.32 1.99
C GLY A 42 6.02 14.34 2.85
N ASP A 43 5.46 15.54 2.99
CA ASP A 43 6.11 16.69 3.64
C ASP A 43 6.54 16.42 5.10
N TRP A 44 5.82 15.53 5.78
CA TRP A 44 6.08 15.15 7.18
C TRP A 44 6.91 13.87 7.33
N GLY A 45 7.51 13.37 6.24
CA GLY A 45 8.35 12.17 6.24
C GLY A 45 7.58 10.84 6.19
N SER A 46 6.26 10.87 6.06
CA SER A 46 5.46 9.67 5.85
C SER A 46 5.61 9.14 4.42
N ILE A 47 5.70 7.82 4.25
CA ILE A 47 5.68 7.20 2.92
C ILE A 47 4.22 7.11 2.45
N GLU A 48 3.89 7.82 1.38
CA GLU A 48 2.57 7.84 0.77
C GLU A 48 2.57 7.02 -0.51
N THR A 49 1.42 6.43 -0.82
CA THR A 49 1.18 5.71 -2.07
C THR A 49 -0.05 6.30 -2.78
N PRO A 50 -0.06 6.35 -4.13
CA PRO A 50 -1.23 6.83 -4.86
C PRO A 50 -2.35 5.80 -4.85
N PHE A 51 -3.57 6.31 -4.80
CA PHE A 51 -4.83 5.60 -4.99
C PHE A 51 -5.72 6.41 -5.92
N TYR A 52 -6.69 5.74 -6.55
CA TYR A 52 -7.76 6.41 -7.29
C TYR A 52 -8.98 6.56 -6.39
N GLU A 53 -9.49 7.78 -6.29
CA GLU A 53 -10.75 8.03 -5.61
C GLU A 53 -11.91 7.54 -6.48
N ILE A 54 -12.73 6.63 -5.94
CA ILE A 54 -13.91 6.09 -6.60
C ILE A 54 -15.13 6.65 -5.88
N SER A 55 -15.92 7.46 -6.58
CA SER A 55 -17.18 7.99 -6.05
C SER A 55 -18.31 7.86 -7.08
N GLU A 56 -19.52 7.51 -6.63
CA GLU A 56 -20.70 7.44 -7.53
C GLU A 56 -21.08 8.81 -8.11
N ARG A 57 -20.60 9.91 -7.51
CA ARG A 57 -20.97 11.28 -7.86
C ARG A 57 -19.99 11.95 -8.83
N SER A 58 -18.74 11.51 -8.87
CA SER A 58 -17.71 12.05 -9.75
C SER A 58 -17.28 11.01 -10.78
N LYS A 59 -17.47 11.32 -12.07
CA LYS A 59 -16.95 10.49 -13.17
C LYS A 59 -15.46 10.71 -13.45
N GLU A 60 -14.82 11.64 -12.74
CA GLU A 60 -13.41 11.93 -12.89
C GLU A 60 -12.59 11.01 -11.99
N GLU A 61 -11.61 10.34 -12.59
CA GLU A 61 -10.58 9.59 -11.87
C GLU A 61 -9.58 10.59 -11.28
N GLN A 62 -9.66 10.79 -9.96
CA GLN A 62 -8.71 11.63 -9.25
C GLN A 62 -7.70 10.76 -8.51
N MET A 63 -6.41 11.00 -8.75
CA MET A 63 -5.33 10.35 -8.03
C MET A 63 -5.05 11.10 -6.73
N VAL A 64 -5.14 10.38 -5.61
CA VAL A 64 -4.85 10.90 -4.28
C VAL A 64 -3.73 10.09 -3.63
N TYR A 65 -2.81 10.76 -2.97
CA TYR A 65 -1.75 10.09 -2.22
C TYR A 65 -2.16 9.98 -0.76
N LEU A 66 -2.12 8.77 -0.22
CA LEU A 66 -2.55 8.49 1.15
C LEU A 66 -1.40 7.95 1.99
N SER A 67 -1.25 8.54 3.17
CA SER A 67 -0.37 8.02 4.22
C SER A 67 -0.98 6.76 4.86
N PRO A 68 -0.17 5.90 5.52
CA PRO A 68 -0.66 4.68 6.18
C PRO A 68 -1.82 4.94 7.13
N SER A 69 -1.75 6.02 7.91
CA SER A 69 -2.79 6.38 8.87
C SER A 69 -4.09 6.86 8.21
N ARG A 70 -4.02 7.40 6.98
CA ARG A 70 -5.22 7.84 6.25
C ARG A 70 -5.90 6.68 5.53
N ASP A 71 -5.11 5.77 4.99
CA ASP A 71 -5.54 4.56 4.28
C ASP A 71 -6.52 3.71 5.10
N GLU A 72 -6.28 3.57 6.40
CA GLU A 72 -7.13 2.82 7.34
C GLU A 72 -8.60 3.29 7.40
N TYR A 73 -8.90 4.52 6.96
CA TYR A 73 -10.25 5.06 6.94
C TYR A 73 -11.00 4.84 5.62
N TYR A 74 -10.36 4.26 4.60
CA TYR A 74 -10.96 4.02 3.29
C TYR A 74 -11.12 2.53 3.00
N MET A 75 -12.11 2.20 2.17
CA MET A 75 -12.22 0.87 1.60
C MET A 75 -11.42 0.84 0.30
N VAL A 76 -10.33 0.07 0.30
CA VAL A 76 -9.43 -0.06 -0.85
C VAL A 76 -9.83 -1.28 -1.67
N ALA A 77 -10.04 -1.06 -2.97
CA ALA A 77 -10.20 -2.13 -3.94
C ALA A 77 -8.88 -2.40 -4.67
N ALA A 78 -8.64 -3.66 -5.04
CA ALA A 78 -7.51 -4.02 -5.88
C ALA A 78 -7.76 -3.57 -7.33
N GLY A 79 -6.70 -3.20 -8.05
CA GLY A 79 -6.80 -2.67 -9.43
C GLY A 79 -7.36 -3.66 -10.46
N ASN A 80 -7.46 -4.95 -10.11
CA ASN A 80 -8.11 -5.98 -10.92
C ASN A 80 -9.62 -6.11 -10.65
N SER A 81 -10.14 -5.47 -9.61
CA SER A 81 -11.56 -5.48 -9.26
C SER A 81 -12.21 -4.17 -9.69
N LEU A 82 -13.15 -4.25 -10.64
CA LEU A 82 -14.01 -3.11 -10.99
C LEU A 82 -14.90 -2.79 -9.78
N ALA A 83 -14.43 -1.92 -8.89
CA ALA A 83 -15.07 -1.62 -7.59
C ALA A 83 -16.51 -1.07 -7.68
N LEU A 84 -16.97 -0.70 -8.89
CA LEU A 84 -18.32 -0.19 -9.14
C LEU A 84 -19.32 -1.26 -9.59
N THR A 85 -18.88 -2.49 -9.88
CA THR A 85 -19.81 -3.54 -10.33
C THR A 85 -20.32 -4.32 -9.12
N ARG A 86 -21.50 -3.96 -8.60
CA ARG A 86 -22.23 -4.68 -7.53
C ARG A 86 -22.70 -6.11 -7.94
N GLY A 87 -21.94 -6.85 -8.73
CA GLY A 87 -22.42 -8.11 -9.31
C GLY A 87 -21.37 -9.06 -9.87
N ILE A 88 -20.08 -8.91 -9.55
CA ILE A 88 -19.09 -9.93 -9.90
C ILE A 88 -18.86 -10.75 -8.64
N GLN A 89 -19.44 -11.96 -8.59
CA GLN A 89 -18.96 -13.01 -7.70
C GLN A 89 -17.54 -13.34 -8.15
N GLU A 90 -16.57 -13.22 -7.25
CA GLU A 90 -15.25 -13.83 -7.47
C GLU A 90 -15.49 -15.34 -7.59
N GLU A 91 -15.36 -15.88 -8.80
CA GLU A 91 -15.22 -17.33 -8.97
C GLU A 91 -13.83 -17.72 -8.48
N GLU A 92 -13.80 -18.62 -7.48
CA GLU A 92 -12.60 -19.33 -6.98
C GLU A 92 -11.94 -20.20 -8.05
#